data_AF-A0A7H4MYD9-F1
#
_entry.id   AF-A0A7H4MYD9-F1
#
_cell.length_a   1.000
_cell.length_b   1.000
_cell.length_c   1.000
_cell.angle_alpha   90.00
_cell.angle_beta   90.00
_cell.angle_gamma   90.00
#
_symmetry.space_group_name_H-M   'P 1'
#
loop_
_entity.id
_entity.type
_entity.pdbx_description
1 polymer ?
#
loop_
_entity_poly.entity_id
_entity_poly.type
_entity_poly.pdbx_seq_one_letter_code
_entity_poly.pdbx_strand_id
1 'polypeptide(L)'
;MLKIAIITKNIYLEKAIEELTQEIASTKGISDLCFQSNNIKDHFKKPDIIFTEMEVGEYLLCQEMKRYKSECPAVVIFTKKENYV
;
A
#
# COMPACT_ATOMS: atom_id res chain seq x y z
N MET A 1 -2.48 -4.06 16.18
CA MET A 1 -2.97 -3.19 15.09
C MET A 1 -2.09 -3.33 13.87
N LEU A 2 -2.62 -3.96 12.83
CA LEU A 2 -2.00 -4.09 11.52
C LEU A 2 -2.11 -2.75 10.79
N LYS A 3 -0.98 -2.15 10.47
CA LYS A 3 -0.87 -0.84 9.82
C LYS A 3 -0.64 -1.03 8.33
N ILE A 4 -1.52 -0.44 7.53
CA ILE A 4 -1.52 -0.60 6.09
C ILE A 4 -1.37 0.77 5.46
N ALA A 5 -0.34 0.95 4.65
CA ALA A 5 -0.14 2.14 3.85
C ALA A 5 -0.60 1.87 2.41
N ILE A 6 -1.41 2.77 1.86
CA ILE A 6 -1.87 2.71 0.47
C ILE A 6 -1.32 3.94 -0.27
N ILE A 7 -0.33 3.71 -1.12
CA ILE A 7 0.43 4.73 -1.85
C ILE A 7 0.08 4.62 -3.33
N THR A 8 -1.01 5.27 -3.72
CA THR A 8 -1.53 5.31 -5.09
C THR A 8 -2.02 6.71 -5.43
N LYS A 9 -1.98 7.07 -6.72
CA LYS A 9 -2.63 8.28 -7.24
C LYS A 9 -4.08 8.01 -7.67
N ASN A 10 -4.49 6.74 -7.68
CA ASN A 10 -5.79 6.26 -8.13
C ASN A 10 -6.74 6.06 -6.94
N ILE A 11 -7.65 7.01 -6.74
CA ILE A 11 -8.63 6.98 -5.65
C ILE A 11 -9.57 5.76 -5.69
N TYR A 12 -9.83 5.20 -6.88
CA TYR A 12 -10.67 4.01 -7.00
C TYR A 12 -9.91 2.77 -6.54
N LEU A 13 -8.61 2.68 -6.86
CA LEU A 13 -7.78 1.60 -6.38
C LEU A 13 -7.60 1.68 -4.86
N GLU A 14 -7.42 2.88 -4.30
CA GLU A 14 -7.34 3.09 -2.85
C GLU A 14 -8.56 2.48 -2.14
N LYS A 15 -9.77 2.86 -2.57
CA LYS A 15 -11.01 2.32 -2.01
C LYS A 15 -11.15 0.80 -2.18
N ALA A 16 -10.80 0.28 -3.36
CA ALA A 16 -10.88 -1.16 -3.62
C ALA A 16 -9.95 -1.96 -2.70
N ILE A 17 -8.74 -1.44 -2.42
CA ILE A 17 -7.80 -2.06 -1.48
C ILE A 17 -8.35 -2.00 -0.06
N GLU A 18 -8.92 -0.88 0.37
CA GLU A 18 -9.53 -0.74 1.69
C GLU A 18 -10.67 -1.75 1.90
N GLU A 19 -11.62 -1.82 0.97
CA GLU A 19 -12.76 -2.73 1.02
C GLU A 19 -12.32 -4.20 1.04
N LEU A 20 -11.42 -4.59 0.13
CA LEU A 20 -10.91 -5.95 0.04
C LEU A 20 -10.16 -6.36 1.33
N THR A 21 -9.34 -5.45 1.87
CA THR A 21 -8.60 -5.72 3.10
C THR A 21 -9.53 -5.88 4.30
N GLN A 22 -10.56 -5.02 4.40
CA GLN A 22 -11.57 -5.13 5.45
C GLN A 22 -12.34 -6.45 5.36
N GLU A 23 -12.71 -6.88 4.15
CA GLU A 23 -13.38 -8.17 3.92
C GLU A 23 -12.50 -9.35 4.36
N ILE A 24 -11.23 -9.35 3.96
CA ILE A 24 -10.26 -10.39 4.34
C ILE A 24 -10.08 -10.42 5.86
N ALA A 25 -9.90 -9.26 6.48
CA ALA A 25 -9.71 -9.15 7.91
C ALA A 25 -10.93 -9.64 8.69
N SER A 26 -12.14 -9.25 8.28
CA SER A 26 -13.40 -9.74 8.84
C SER A 26 -13.48 -11.27 8.76
N THR A 27 -13.19 -11.83 7.58
CA THR A 27 -13.19 -13.28 7.34
C THR A 27 -12.15 -14.03 8.19
N LYS A 28 -11.04 -13.38 8.53
CA LYS A 28 -9.95 -13.97 9.34
C LYS A 28 -10.04 -13.61 10.83
N GLY A 29 -11.07 -12.88 11.26
CA GLY A 29 -11.22 -12.44 12.65
C GLY A 29 -10.18 -11.40 13.11
N ILE A 30 -9.63 -10.62 12.18
CA ILE A 30 -8.68 -9.53 12.46
C ILE A 30 -9.49 -8.24 12.63
N SER A 31 -9.52 -7.67 13.83
CA SER A 31 -10.31 -6.46 14.13
C SER A 31 -9.49 -5.17 14.15
N ASP A 32 -8.18 -5.24 14.41
CA ASP A 32 -7.34 -4.05 14.56
C ASP A 32 -6.60 -3.71 13.25
N LEU A 33 -7.32 -3.13 12.30
CA LEU A 33 -6.76 -2.55 11.06
C LEU A 33 -6.64 -1.03 11.17
N CYS A 34 -5.58 -0.47 10.60
CA CYS A 34 -5.45 0.97 10.40
C CYS A 34 -4.92 1.27 8.99
N PHE A 35 -5.66 2.08 8.26
CA PHE A 35 -5.29 2.52 6.91
C PHE A 35 -4.64 3.90 6.96
N GLN A 36 -3.62 4.07 6.11
CA GLN A 36 -2.99 5.35 5.86
C GLN A 36 -3.06 5.67 4.37
N SER A 37 -3.74 6.76 4.05
CA SER A 37 -3.82 7.31 2.70
C SER A 37 -2.83 8.45 2.48
N ASN A 38 -2.53 8.72 1.21
CA ASN A 38 -1.57 9.75 0.76
C ASN A 38 -1.86 11.18 1.29
N ASN A 39 -3.10 11.47 1.71
CA ASN A 39 -3.51 12.81 2.14
C ASN A 39 -3.29 13.10 3.63
N ILE A 40 -2.87 12.12 4.43
CA ILE A 40 -2.69 12.29 5.87
C ILE A 40 -1.21 12.64 6.14
N LYS A 41 -0.96 13.89 6.53
CA LYS A 41 0.38 14.41 6.90
C LYS A 41 1.05 13.66 8.05
N ASP A 42 0.29 12.86 8.80
CA ASP A 42 0.82 11.91 9.76
C ASP A 42 1.15 10.59 9.05
N HIS A 43 2.38 10.52 8.55
CA HIS A 43 2.95 9.27 8.12
C HIS A 43 3.04 8.34 9.33
N PHE A 44 2.36 7.18 9.32
CA PHE A 44 2.71 6.14 10.26
C PHE A 44 4.17 5.79 10.02
N LYS A 45 5.02 6.06 11.01
CA LYS A 45 6.32 5.40 11.12
C LYS A 45 6.00 3.90 11.26
N LYS A 46 6.51 3.05 10.37
CA LYS A 46 6.37 1.59 10.38
C LYS A 46 5.02 1.05 9.94
N PRO A 47 4.65 1.12 8.64
CA PRO A 47 3.59 0.26 8.11
C PRO A 47 4.04 -1.21 8.13
N ASP A 48 3.10 -2.14 8.35
CA ASP A 48 3.34 -3.58 8.25
C ASP A 48 3.18 -4.04 6.80
N ILE A 49 2.23 -3.43 6.07
CA ILE A 49 1.95 -3.72 4.65
C ILE A 49 1.91 -2.40 3.87
N ILE A 50 2.54 -2.37 2.71
CA ILE A 50 2.49 -1.26 1.76
C ILE A 50 1.87 -1.75 0.46
N PHE A 51 0.75 -1.16 0.07
CA PHE A 51 0.17 -1.26 -1.26
C PHE A 51 0.60 -0.06 -2.09
N THR A 52 1.09 -0.28 -3.30
CA THR A 52 1.53 0.82 -4.16
C THR A 52 1.42 0.47 -5.63
N GLU A 53 1.20 1.48 -6.46
CA GLU A 53 1.26 1.36 -7.92
C GLU A 53 2.67 1.71 -8.42
N MET A 54 3.14 0.99 -9.44
CA MET A 54 4.40 1.32 -10.11
C MET A 54 4.16 1.42 -11.61
N GLU A 55 4.47 2.60 -12.17
CA GLU A 55 4.62 2.78 -13.61
C GLU A 55 6.08 2.53 -14.04
N VAL A 56 6.26 2.01 -15.25
CA VAL A 56 7.58 1.78 -15.84
C VAL A 56 8.32 3.13 -15.94
N GLY A 57 9.48 3.22 -15.29
CA GLY A 57 10.29 4.46 -15.23
C GLY A 57 10.11 5.30 -13.96
N GLU A 58 9.21 4.95 -13.03
CA GLU A 58 9.07 5.67 -11.77
C GLU A 58 10.20 5.31 -10.78
N TYR A 59 11.16 6.23 -10.62
CA TYR A 59 12.21 6.21 -9.59
C TYR A 59 11.66 6.35 -8.15
N LEU A 60 10.41 6.79 -8.02
CA LEU A 60 9.75 7.12 -6.76
C LEU A 60 9.67 5.92 -5.81
N LEU A 61 9.35 4.73 -6.33
CA LEU A 61 9.27 3.51 -5.52
C LEU A 61 10.63 3.18 -4.88
N CYS A 62 11.72 3.35 -5.62
CA CYS A 62 13.08 3.09 -5.11
C CYS A 62 13.46 4.03 -3.96
N GLN A 63 12.99 5.28 -3.96
CA GLN A 63 13.24 6.23 -2.87
C GLN A 63 12.36 5.98 -1.65
N GLU A 64 11.08 5.71 -1.85
CA GLU A 64 10.17 5.37 -0.76
C GLU A 64 10.59 4.04 -0.10
N MET A 65 10.92 3.01 -0.88
CA MET A 65 11.45 1.72 -0.38
C MET A 65 12.74 1.89 0.44
N LYS A 66 13.61 2.86 0.10
CA LYS A 66 14.80 3.18 0.90
C LYS A 66 14.44 3.70 2.29
N ARG A 67 13.35 4.47 2.44
CA ARG A 67 12.88 4.97 3.74
C ARG A 67 12.36 3.84 4.63
N TYR A 68 11.71 2.83 4.03
CA TYR A 68 11.16 1.69 4.76
C TYR A 68 12.14 0.53 4.96
N LYS A 69 13.40 0.67 4.51
CA LYS A 69 14.41 -0.41 4.52
C LYS A 69 14.75 -0.92 5.93
N SER A 70 14.63 -0.09 6.95
CA SER A 70 14.82 -0.48 8.35
C SER A 70 13.60 -1.15 9.00
N GLU A 71 12.43 -1.07 8.34
CA GLU A 71 11.13 -1.44 8.91
C GLU A 71 10.59 -2.73 8.30
N CYS A 72 11.18 -3.21 7.20
CA CYS A 72 10.88 -4.48 6.52
C CYS A 72 9.38 -4.77 6.31
N PRO A 73 8.59 -3.82 5.77
CA PRO A 73 7.17 -4.07 5.48
C PRO A 73 7.00 -5.14 4.39
N ALA A 74 5.85 -5.82 4.39
CA ALA A 74 5.40 -6.56 3.22
C ALA A 74 4.94 -5.57 2.13
N VAL A 75 5.41 -5.74 0.91
CA VAL A 75 5.13 -4.80 -0.18
C VAL A 75 4.36 -5.50 -1.29
N VAL A 76 3.24 -4.92 -1.69
CA VAL A 76 2.41 -5.33 -2.82
C VAL A 76 2.45 -4.24 -3.87
N ILE A 77 2.96 -4.56 -5.05
CA ILE A 77 3.12 -3.62 -6.16
C ILE A 77 2.12 -3.97 -7.25
N PHE A 78 1.23 -3.03 -7.56
CA PHE A 78 0.36 -3.09 -8.73
C PHE A 78 1.12 -2.56 -9.94
N THR A 79 1.31 -3.40 -10.94
CA THR A 79 1.97 -3.03 -12.19
C THR A 79 0.97 -3.10 -13.32
N LYS A 80 1.05 -2.17 -14.26
CA LYS A 80 0.29 -2.27 -15.50
C LYS A 80 0.89 -3.42 -16.32
N LYS A 81 0.04 -4.33 -16.80
CA LYS A 81 0.47 -5.36 -17.75
C LYS A 81 0.93 -4.67 -19.03
N GLU A 82 2.22 -4.77 -19.34
CA GLU A 82 2.71 -4.42 -20.67
C GLU A 82 2.12 -5.42 -21.66
N ASN A 83 1.26 -4.95 -22.55
CA ASN A 83 1.01 -5.67 -23.79
C ASN A 83 2.22 -5.39 -24.69
N TYR A 84 3.17 -6.31 -24.73
CA TYR A 84 4.14 -6.34 -25.82
C TYR A 84 3.35 -6.57 -27.11
N VAL A 85 3.15 -5.49 -27.89
CA VAL A 85 2.62 -5.54 -29.26
C VAL A 85 3.76 -5.84 -30.21
#